data_AF-A0A2W6APA0-F1
#
_entry.id   AF-A0A2W6APA0-F1
#
_cell.length_a   1.000
_cell.length_b   1.000
_cell.length_c   1.000
_cell.angle_alpha   90.00
_cell.angle_beta   90.00
_cell.angle_gamma   90.00
#
_symmetry.space_group_name_H-M   'P 1'
#
loop_
_entity.id
_entity.type
_entity.pdbx_description
1 polymer ?
#
loop_
_entity_poly.entity_id
_entity_poly.type
_entity_poly.pdbx_seq_one_letter_code
_entity_poly.pdbx_strand_id
1 'polypeptide(L)'
;SFKPADVDKAASALKDANPANDTIDGANTKHITANAQDLSSLSSAGSSGAMTGKIDVWISTDANPTIRQMRVNGTSGGQSLDFTIKWSKINENFNITAPPSQ
;
A
#
# COMPACT_ATOMS: atom_id res chain seq x y z
N SER A 1 -20.15 -9.37 1.17
CA SER A 1 -20.65 -8.20 1.94
C SER A 1 -19.59 -7.82 2.94
N PHE A 2 -19.18 -6.56 2.96
CA PHE A 2 -18.28 -6.00 3.97
C PHE A 2 -19.02 -5.88 5.30
N LYS A 3 -18.43 -6.28 6.42
CA LYS A 3 -19.05 -6.16 7.76
C LYS A 3 -18.26 -5.16 8.60
N PRO A 4 -18.92 -4.36 9.46
CA PRO A 4 -18.22 -3.42 10.36
C PRO A 4 -17.11 -4.07 11.20
N ALA A 5 -17.33 -5.30 11.68
CA ALA A 5 -16.32 -6.04 12.44
C ALA A 5 -15.01 -6.32 11.65
N ASP A 6 -15.09 -6.33 10.31
CA ASP A 6 -13.91 -6.49 9.46
C ASP A 6 -13.05 -5.20 9.46
N VAL A 7 -13.65 -4.04 9.69
CA VAL A 7 -12.96 -2.75 9.82
C VAL A 7 -12.17 -2.69 11.13
N ASP A 8 -12.80 -3.07 12.24
CA ASP A 8 -12.15 -3.06 13.56
C ASP A 8 -10.96 -4.03 13.61
N LYS A 9 -11.13 -5.20 12.98
CA LYS A 9 -10.05 -6.18 12.83
C LYS A 9 -8.91 -5.61 11.97
N ALA A 10 -9.23 -4.99 10.84
CA ALA A 10 -8.22 -4.36 9.98
C ALA A 10 -7.49 -3.22 10.72
N ALA A 11 -8.21 -2.35 11.42
CA ALA A 11 -7.63 -1.28 12.21
C ALA A 11 -6.67 -1.80 13.29
N SER A 12 -7.02 -2.91 13.94
CA SER A 12 -6.16 -3.57 14.94
C SER A 12 -4.91 -4.23 14.35
N ALA A 13 -4.95 -4.57 13.05
CA ALA A 13 -3.84 -5.21 12.35
C ALA A 13 -2.78 -4.19 11.89
N LEU A 14 -3.18 -2.94 11.68
CA LEU A 14 -2.28 -1.84 11.32
C LEU A 14 -1.41 -1.47 12.52
N LYS A 15 -0.09 -1.44 12.31
CA LYS A 15 0.89 -1.09 13.34
C LYS A 15 1.86 -0.06 12.79
N ASP A 16 2.42 0.76 13.67
CA ASP A 16 3.57 1.57 13.31
C ASP A 16 4.75 0.63 13.04
N ALA A 17 5.42 0.84 11.92
CA ALA A 17 6.61 0.10 11.56
C ALA A 17 7.84 0.63 12.33
N ASN A 18 9.01 0.02 12.09
CA ASN A 18 10.28 0.52 12.62
C ASN A 18 11.25 0.81 11.47
N PRO A 19 11.67 2.07 11.25
CA PRO A 19 11.23 3.28 11.97
C PRO A 19 9.76 3.63 11.67
N ALA A 20 9.08 4.24 12.66
CA ALA A 20 7.66 4.62 12.56
C ALA A 20 7.42 5.87 11.71
N ASN A 21 8.47 6.68 11.51
CA ASN A 21 8.45 7.86 10.67
C ASN A 21 9.63 7.80 9.73
N ASP A 22 9.43 8.28 8.51
CA ASP A 22 10.45 8.30 7.47
C ASP A 22 10.21 9.47 6.52
N THR A 23 11.19 9.78 5.67
CA THR A 23 11.07 10.80 4.63
C THR A 23 11.14 10.15 3.26
N ILE A 24 10.04 10.22 2.50
CA ILE A 24 9.96 9.71 1.14
C ILE A 24 9.88 10.90 0.18
N ASP A 25 10.88 11.02 -0.71
CA ASP A 25 10.97 12.10 -1.71
C ASP A 25 10.79 13.51 -1.12
N GLY A 26 11.35 13.73 0.09
CA GLY A 26 11.27 15.00 0.81
C GLY A 26 9.98 15.23 1.62
N ALA A 27 8.98 14.34 1.50
CA ALA A 27 7.77 14.40 2.32
C ALA A 27 7.95 13.61 3.63
N ASN A 28 7.58 14.22 4.76
CA ASN A 28 7.49 13.50 6.02
C ASN A 28 6.34 12.49 5.96
N THR A 29 6.61 11.26 6.37
CA THR A 29 5.65 10.16 6.29
C THR A 29 5.58 9.39 7.60
N LYS A 30 4.39 8.88 7.88
CA LYS A 30 4.17 7.84 8.88
C LYS A 30 4.25 6.48 8.17
N HIS A 31 5.06 5.59 8.72
CA HIS A 31 5.29 4.25 8.18
C HIS A 31 4.44 3.24 8.97
N ILE A 32 3.50 2.62 8.26
CA ILE A 32 2.54 1.66 8.78
C ILE A 32 2.83 0.30 8.16
N THR A 33 2.77 -0.75 8.96
CA THR A 33 2.95 -2.15 8.55
C THR A 33 1.76 -3.00 8.97
N ALA A 34 1.45 -4.02 8.17
CA ALA A 34 0.44 -5.02 8.49
C ALA A 34 0.79 -6.36 7.81
N ASN A 35 0.26 -7.46 8.36
CA ASN A 35 0.32 -8.73 7.65
C ASN A 35 -0.84 -8.82 6.65
N ALA A 36 -0.56 -9.29 5.44
CA ALA A 36 -1.55 -9.42 4.37
C ALA A 36 -2.73 -10.34 4.77
N GLN A 37 -2.46 -11.38 5.57
CA GLN A 37 -3.49 -12.30 6.07
C GLN A 37 -4.51 -11.59 6.98
N ASP A 38 -4.06 -10.58 7.72
CA ASP A 38 -4.90 -9.82 8.64
C ASP A 38 -5.81 -8.83 7.89
N LEU A 39 -5.47 -8.52 6.63
CA LEU A 39 -6.23 -7.67 5.72
C LEU A 39 -7.06 -8.45 4.68
N SER A 40 -7.20 -9.77 4.86
CA SER A 40 -7.92 -10.68 3.94
C SER A 40 -9.38 -10.30 3.67
N SER A 41 -10.02 -9.51 4.54
CA SER A 41 -11.36 -8.96 4.32
C SER A 41 -11.41 -7.80 3.31
N LEU A 42 -10.27 -7.16 3.04
CA LEU A 42 -10.12 -6.03 2.11
C LEU A 42 -9.68 -6.48 0.71
N SER A 43 -9.16 -7.70 0.57
CA SER A 43 -8.81 -8.25 -0.74
C SER A 43 -10.06 -8.67 -1.51
N SER A 44 -10.58 -7.80 -2.37
CA SER A 44 -11.59 -8.16 -3.38
C SER A 44 -11.00 -8.86 -4.61
N ALA A 45 -9.68 -9.10 -4.62
CA ALA A 45 -9.00 -9.75 -5.73
C ALA A 45 -9.36 -11.24 -5.74
N GLY A 46 -10.04 -11.68 -6.80
CA GLY A 46 -10.40 -13.08 -7.07
C GLY A 46 -9.19 -14.00 -7.35
N SER A 47 -8.03 -13.73 -6.76
CA SER A 47 -6.89 -14.63 -6.76
C SER A 47 -7.12 -15.73 -5.72
N SER A 48 -7.28 -16.96 -6.19
CA SER A 48 -7.44 -18.20 -5.43
C SER A 48 -6.27 -18.56 -4.49
N GLY A 49 -5.31 -17.66 -4.30
CA GLY A 49 -4.21 -17.80 -3.34
C GLY A 49 -4.35 -16.77 -2.24
N ALA A 50 -4.51 -17.22 -1.00
CA ALA A 50 -4.39 -16.34 0.16
C ALA A 50 -3.02 -15.66 0.12
N MET A 51 -3.00 -14.32 0.06
CA MET A 51 -1.76 -13.57 0.13
C MET A 51 -1.23 -13.64 1.56
N THR A 52 0.01 -14.11 1.72
CA THR A 52 0.72 -14.15 3.00
C THR A 52 1.90 -13.21 2.95
N GLY A 53 2.23 -12.53 4.04
CA GLY A 53 3.42 -11.68 4.10
C GLY A 53 3.11 -10.32 4.70
N LYS A 54 3.98 -9.35 4.44
CA LYS A 54 3.88 -7.98 4.97
C LYS A 54 3.57 -6.97 3.89
N ILE A 55 2.77 -6.00 4.27
CA ILE A 55 2.47 -4.80 3.49
C ILE A 55 2.92 -3.62 4.34
N ASP A 56 3.84 -2.83 3.80
CA ASP A 56 4.33 -1.60 4.40
C ASP A 56 3.81 -0.43 3.56
N VAL A 57 3.32 0.62 4.22
CA VAL A 57 2.75 1.82 3.59
C VAL A 57 3.30 3.06 4.26
N TRP A 58 3.74 4.03 3.45
CA TRP A 58 4.18 5.33 3.91
C TRP A 58 3.15 6.38 3.50
N ILE A 59 2.53 7.02 4.48
CA ILE A 59 1.46 8.02 4.29
C ILE A 59 2.02 9.38 4.70
N SER A 60 1.88 10.41 3.86
CA SER A 60 2.33 11.76 4.20
C SER A 60 1.59 12.31 5.40
N THR A 61 2.30 13.08 6.23
CA THR A 61 1.75 13.70 7.46
C THR A 61 1.37 15.17 7.28
N ASP A 62 1.29 15.63 6.03
CA ASP A 62 0.81 16.96 5.67
C ASP A 62 -0.72 17.09 5.82
N ALA A 63 -1.28 18.27 5.55
CA ALA A 63 -2.70 18.54 5.71
C ALA A 63 -3.62 17.71 4.78
N ASN A 64 -3.09 17.16 3.69
CA ASN A 64 -3.82 16.34 2.73
C ASN A 64 -3.09 15.00 2.53
N PRO A 65 -3.21 14.08 3.50
CA PRO A 65 -2.40 12.88 3.55
C PRO A 65 -2.59 12.03 2.30
N THR A 66 -1.48 11.64 1.69
CA THR A 66 -1.45 10.75 0.51
C THR A 66 -0.48 9.61 0.75
N ILE A 67 -0.73 8.46 0.10
CA ILE A 67 0.25 7.37 0.08
C ILE A 67 1.42 7.82 -0.80
N ARG A 68 2.65 7.76 -0.27
CA ARG A 68 3.89 8.06 -0.99
C ARG A 68 4.60 6.81 -1.46
N GLN A 69 4.52 5.74 -0.68
CA GLN A 69 5.13 4.46 -1.00
C GLN A 69 4.32 3.31 -0.41
N MET A 70 4.36 2.18 -1.09
CA MET A 70 3.89 0.88 -0.61
C MET A 70 4.92 -0.16 -0.98
N ARG A 71 5.28 -1.02 -0.03
CA ARG A 71 6.06 -2.22 -0.29
C ARG A 71 5.24 -3.44 0.09
N VAL A 72 5.30 -4.44 -0.76
CA VAL A 72 4.70 -5.75 -0.52
C VAL A 72 5.82 -6.75 -0.54
N ASN A 73 5.95 -7.52 0.54
CA ASN A 73 6.85 -8.66 0.62
C ASN A 73 6.04 -9.87 1.11
N GLY A 74 5.87 -10.87 0.27
CA GLY A 74 4.99 -11.98 0.59
C GLY A 74 4.96 -13.09 -0.44
N THR A 75 3.90 -13.88 -0.39
CA THR A 75 3.63 -15.00 -1.27
C THR A 75 2.16 -14.97 -1.67
N SER A 76 1.87 -15.20 -2.94
CA SER A 76 0.52 -15.36 -3.46
C SER A 76 0.48 -16.57 -4.39
N GLY A 77 -0.44 -17.50 -4.16
CA GLY A 77 -0.56 -18.71 -4.97
C GLY A 77 0.72 -19.56 -5.03
N GLY A 78 1.52 -19.54 -3.96
CA GLY A 78 2.81 -20.25 -3.89
C GLY A 78 4.00 -19.52 -4.53
N GLN A 79 3.80 -18.34 -5.10
CA GLN A 79 4.87 -17.53 -5.70
C GLN A 79 5.25 -16.36 -4.80
N SER A 80 6.55 -16.13 -4.62
CA SER A 80 7.06 -14.96 -3.88
C SER A 80 6.81 -13.67 -4.64
N LEU A 81 6.32 -12.65 -3.93
CA LEU A 81 6.11 -11.29 -4.40
C LEU A 81 6.96 -10.35 -3.54
N ASP A 82 7.89 -9.63 -4.15
CA ASP A 82 8.55 -8.47 -3.55
C ASP A 82 8.51 -7.33 -4.54
N PHE A 83 7.67 -6.32 -4.27
CA PHE A 83 7.57 -5.15 -5.13
C PHE A 83 7.32 -3.89 -4.30
N THR A 84 7.73 -2.76 -4.86
CA THR A 84 7.50 -1.44 -4.29
C THR A 84 6.79 -0.57 -5.32
N ILE A 85 5.72 0.10 -4.90
CA ILE A 85 5.03 1.13 -5.66
C ILE A 85 5.34 2.47 -4.99
N LYS A 86 5.76 3.46 -5.79
CA LYS A 86 5.98 4.84 -5.33
C LYS A 86 5.04 5.78 -6.06
N TRP A 87 4.38 6.65 -5.32
CA TRP A 87 3.52 7.69 -5.85
C TRP A 87 4.17 9.05 -5.65
N SER A 88 4.36 9.77 -6.74
CA SER A 88 4.87 11.13 -6.76
C SER A 88 4.01 11.97 -7.71
N LYS A 89 4.19 13.30 -7.65
CA LYS A 89 3.48 14.25 -8.53
C LYS A 89 1.95 14.12 -8.49
N ILE A 90 1.41 13.81 -7.32
CA ILE A 90 -0.03 13.62 -7.11
C ILE A 90 -0.73 14.96 -7.37
N ASN A 91 -1.81 14.93 -8.15
CA ASN A 91 -2.57 16.10 -8.62
C ASN A 91 -1.82 17.01 -9.60
N GLU A 92 -0.66 16.61 -10.11
CA GLU A 92 -0.04 17.32 -11.22
C GLU A 92 -0.70 16.93 -12.55
N ASN A 93 -0.93 17.92 -13.41
CA ASN A 93 -1.40 17.67 -14.76
C ASN A 93 -0.34 16.91 -15.55
N PHE A 94 -0.73 15.81 -16.18
CA PHE A 94 0.14 15.04 -17.05
C PHE A 94 -0.46 14.97 -18.46
N ASN A 95 0.35 15.29 -19.47
CA ASN A 95 -0.06 15.23 -20.86
C ASN A 95 0.28 13.87 -21.46
N ILE A 96 -0.73 13.18 -21.99
CA ILE A 96 -0.56 11.94 -22.75
C ILE A 96 -0.71 12.28 -24.23
N THR A 97 0.37 12.13 -24.99
CA THR A 97 0.36 12.30 -26.45
C THR A 97 0.69 10.98 -27.12
N ALA A 98 0.09 10.71 -28.27
CA ALA A 98 0.49 9.56 -29.08
C ALA A 98 1.98 9.68 -29.48
N PRO A 99 2.71 8.55 -29.55
CA PRO A 99 4.04 8.55 -30.11
C PRO A 99 3.99 9.03 -31.58
N PRO A 100 5.09 9.61 -32.11
CA PRO A 100 5.16 10.00 -33.52
C PRO A 100 4.84 8.82 -34.44
N SER A 101 4.09 9.06 -35.52
CA SER A 101 3.92 8.07 -36.59
C SER A 101 5.28 7.83 -37.25
N GLN A 102 5.68 6.56 -37.37
CA GLN A 102 6.87 6.16 -38.14
C GLN A 102 6.65 6.36 -39.64
#